data_AF-A0A1A2CN04-F1
#
_entry.id   AF-A0A1A2CN04-F1
#
_cell.length_a   1.000
_cell.length_b   1.000
_cell.length_c   1.000
_cell.angle_alpha   90.00
_cell.angle_beta   90.00
_cell.angle_gamma   90.00
#
_symmetry.space_group_name_H-M   'P 1'
#
loop_
_entity.id
_entity.type
_entity.pdbx_description
1 polymer ?
#
loop_
_entity_poly.entity_id
_entity_poly.type
_entity_poly.pdbx_seq_one_letter_code
_entity_poly.pdbx_strand_id
1 'polypeptide(L)'
;MFMNAVAFMVDRQEQINLTRPAANPLRTSYFSDNIGASIVIDGLDDEQRQRAVCQVLRLLAGIQLSYLLEFSILCRGGVAIGQCFHGKNVLFGPALVEAYLLEQTASCPRIALSAEAARLADGDVVPLLAPEPLFDRVGEPVGTAQSIDFMAAELPPAGPARSTYIAGLADAIARGVHESADCGTDVLSKWRWTLRRLEVLKCEVDVG
;
A
#
# COMPACT_ATOMS: atom_id res chain seq x y z
N MET A 1 1.43 -13.82 16.99
CA MET A 1 2.01 -12.80 16.08
C MET A 1 1.03 -12.46 14.95
N PHE A 2 0.71 -13.38 14.02
CA PHE A 2 -0.31 -13.16 12.96
C PHE A 2 -1.68 -12.69 13.46
N MET A 3 -2.15 -13.25 14.57
CA MET A 3 -3.46 -12.93 15.15
C MET A 3 -3.58 -11.48 15.64
N ASN A 4 -2.46 -10.84 16.02
CA ASN A 4 -2.45 -9.44 16.44
C ASN A 4 -2.52 -8.49 15.23
N ALA A 5 -1.85 -8.83 14.12
CA ALA A 5 -1.90 -8.03 12.89
C ALA A 5 -3.30 -8.06 12.26
N VAL A 6 -3.95 -9.24 12.24
CA VAL A 6 -5.34 -9.37 11.77
C VAL A 6 -6.31 -8.62 12.67
N ALA A 7 -6.17 -8.72 14.00
CA ALA A 7 -7.01 -7.97 14.95
C ALA A 7 -6.84 -6.45 14.79
N PHE A 8 -5.60 -5.97 14.64
CA PHE A 8 -5.32 -4.55 14.37
C PHE A 8 -5.97 -4.05 13.09
N MET A 9 -5.96 -4.85 12.02
CA MET A 9 -6.58 -4.46 10.74
C MET A 9 -8.11 -4.45 10.81
N VAL A 10 -8.71 -5.39 11.54
CA VAL A 10 -10.16 -5.38 11.81
C VAL A 10 -10.54 -4.12 12.61
N ASP A 11 -9.78 -3.78 13.66
CA ASP A 11 -9.97 -2.55 14.42
C ASP A 11 -9.82 -1.31 13.54
N ARG A 12 -8.80 -1.25 12.68
CA ARG A 12 -8.60 -0.13 11.75
C ARG A 12 -9.75 0.02 10.76
N GLN A 13 -10.26 -1.10 10.25
CA GLN A 13 -11.42 -1.10 9.37
C GLN A 13 -12.68 -0.61 10.09
N GLU A 14 -12.93 -1.10 11.31
CA GLU A 14 -14.06 -0.65 12.12
C GLU A 14 -13.95 0.84 12.39
N GLN A 15 -12.77 1.35 12.75
CA GLN A 15 -12.55 2.79 12.94
C GLN A 15 -12.85 3.60 11.66
N ILE A 16 -12.39 3.15 10.49
CA ILE A 16 -12.64 3.82 9.20
C ILE A 16 -14.14 3.81 8.84
N ASN A 17 -14.83 2.69 9.10
CA ASN A 17 -16.28 2.58 8.88
C ASN A 17 -17.09 3.41 9.88
N LEU A 18 -16.62 3.55 11.12
CA LEU A 18 -17.26 4.37 12.16
C LEU A 18 -17.05 5.87 11.93
N THR A 19 -15.96 6.28 11.27
CA THR A 19 -15.67 7.71 11.06
C THR A 19 -16.56 8.37 10.00
N ARG A 20 -17.16 7.61 9.07
CA ARG A 20 -18.15 8.13 8.12
C ARG A 20 -19.11 7.01 7.66
N PRO A 21 -20.44 7.16 7.78
CA PRO A 21 -21.37 6.32 7.04
C PRO A 21 -21.31 6.76 5.58
N ALA A 22 -20.36 6.21 4.80
CA ALA A 22 -20.36 6.40 3.37
C ALA A 22 -21.60 5.71 2.77
N ALA A 23 -22.19 6.31 1.73
CA ALA A 23 -23.23 5.67 0.93
C ALA A 23 -22.78 4.31 0.36
N ASN A 24 -21.46 4.11 0.22
CA ASN A 24 -20.82 2.88 -0.23
C ASN A 24 -19.80 2.40 0.82
N PRO A 25 -20.08 1.33 1.59
CA PRO A 25 -19.15 0.85 2.60
C PRO A 25 -17.91 0.22 1.99
N LEU A 26 -16.75 0.53 2.55
CA LEU A 26 -15.49 -0.17 2.29
C LEU A 26 -15.61 -1.62 2.77
N ARG A 27 -15.43 -2.57 1.85
CA ARG A 27 -15.43 -4.00 2.15
C ARG A 27 -14.00 -4.51 2.16
N THR A 28 -13.68 -5.34 3.14
CA THR A 28 -12.40 -6.07 3.18
C THR A 28 -12.67 -7.56 3.34
N SER A 29 -11.75 -8.37 2.83
CA SER A 29 -11.69 -9.80 3.01
C SER A 29 -10.26 -10.20 3.32
N TYR A 30 -10.11 -11.19 4.20
CA TYR A 30 -8.81 -11.74 4.58
C TYR A 30 -8.80 -13.22 4.21
N PHE A 31 -7.83 -13.63 3.41
CA PHE A 31 -7.68 -15.03 3.03
C PHE A 31 -6.19 -15.36 3.01
N SER A 32 -5.76 -16.28 3.87
CA SER A 32 -4.33 -16.58 4.04
C SER A 32 -3.55 -15.29 4.40
N ASP A 33 -2.39 -15.11 3.79
CA ASP A 33 -1.50 -13.97 3.78
C ASP A 33 -2.00 -12.78 2.93
N ASN A 34 -3.18 -12.90 2.30
CA ASN A 34 -3.73 -11.86 1.43
C ASN A 34 -4.83 -11.04 2.11
N ILE A 35 -4.81 -9.74 1.81
CA ILE A 35 -5.82 -8.77 2.22
C ILE A 35 -6.44 -8.20 0.94
N GLY A 36 -7.75 -8.38 0.77
CA GLY A 36 -8.52 -7.79 -0.32
C GLY A 36 -9.39 -6.66 0.20
N ALA A 37 -9.45 -5.54 -0.53
CA ALA A 37 -10.34 -4.42 -0.23
C ALA A 37 -11.09 -3.97 -1.49
N SER A 38 -12.33 -3.51 -1.34
CA SER A 38 -13.07 -2.89 -2.43
C SER A 38 -14.03 -1.81 -1.93
N ILE A 39 -14.26 -0.81 -2.76
CA ILE A 39 -15.30 0.20 -2.57
C ILE A 39 -16.09 0.33 -3.86
N VAL A 40 -17.41 0.53 -3.75
CA VAL A 40 -18.26 0.77 -4.92
C VAL A 40 -18.10 2.22 -5.33
N ILE A 41 -17.78 2.45 -6.60
CA ILE A 41 -17.63 3.79 -7.18
C ILE A 41 -18.62 4.08 -8.31
N ASP A 42 -19.48 3.11 -8.63
CA ASP A 42 -20.51 3.27 -9.64
C ASP A 42 -21.59 4.26 -9.17
N GLY A 43 -22.08 5.10 -10.09
CA GLY A 43 -23.03 6.17 -9.79
C GLY A 43 -22.48 7.35 -8.97
N LEU A 44 -21.18 7.37 -8.66
CA LEU A 44 -20.53 8.50 -7.99
C LEU A 44 -20.08 9.56 -9.00
N ASP A 45 -20.12 10.83 -8.60
CA ASP A 45 -19.46 11.91 -9.34
C ASP A 45 -17.91 11.83 -9.25
N ASP A 46 -17.19 12.58 -10.07
CA ASP A 46 -15.73 12.50 -10.14
C ASP A 46 -15.04 12.77 -8.80
N GLU A 47 -15.54 13.74 -8.02
CA GLU A 47 -14.98 14.08 -6.71
C GLU A 47 -15.21 12.94 -5.70
N GLN A 48 -16.40 12.36 -5.69
CA GLN A 48 -16.76 11.20 -4.88
C GLN A 48 -15.93 9.96 -5.26
N ARG A 49 -15.69 9.73 -6.56
CA ARG A 49 -14.83 8.65 -7.05
C ARG A 49 -13.39 8.83 -6.57
N GLN A 50 -12.83 10.03 -6.71
CA GLN A 50 -11.49 10.35 -6.21
C GLN A 50 -11.41 10.11 -4.69
N ARG A 51 -12.36 10.63 -3.91
CA ARG A 51 -12.39 10.40 -2.45
C ARG A 51 -12.45 8.91 -2.09
N ALA A 52 -13.25 8.12 -2.80
CA ALA A 52 -13.39 6.68 -2.59
C ALA A 52 -12.08 5.92 -2.89
N VAL A 53 -11.41 6.24 -4.01
CA VAL A 53 -10.10 5.68 -4.35
C VAL A 53 -9.07 6.06 -3.28
N CYS A 54 -8.98 7.34 -2.93
CA CYS A 54 -8.05 7.80 -1.89
C CYS A 54 -8.29 7.15 -0.53
N GLN A 55 -9.54 6.84 -0.17
CA GLN A 55 -9.86 6.10 1.05
C GLN A 55 -9.24 4.69 1.05
N VAL A 56 -9.35 3.97 -0.07
CA VAL A 56 -8.70 2.66 -0.22
C VAL A 56 -7.18 2.79 -0.16
N LEU A 57 -6.60 3.77 -0.84
CA LEU A 57 -5.16 3.99 -0.83
C LEU A 57 -4.63 4.33 0.58
N ARG A 58 -5.33 5.16 1.35
CA ARG A 58 -4.96 5.47 2.76
C ARG A 58 -5.02 4.23 3.65
N LEU A 59 -6.08 3.42 3.51
CA LEU A 59 -6.17 2.15 4.24
C LEU A 59 -4.95 1.27 3.95
N LEU A 60 -4.64 1.07 2.67
CA LEU A 60 -3.55 0.21 2.23
C LEU A 60 -2.19 0.77 2.66
N ALA A 61 -1.99 2.08 2.60
CA ALA A 61 -0.80 2.76 3.13
C ALA A 61 -0.63 2.48 4.63
N GLY A 62 -1.68 2.68 5.42
CA GLY A 62 -1.67 2.45 6.86
C GLY A 62 -1.40 0.99 7.22
N ILE A 63 -1.96 0.03 6.45
CA ILE A 63 -1.66 -1.40 6.61
C ILE A 63 -0.19 -1.67 6.33
N GLN A 64 0.32 -1.21 5.18
CA GLN A 64 1.72 -1.44 4.79
C GLN A 64 2.70 -0.84 5.81
N LEU A 65 2.39 0.36 6.32
CA LEU A 65 3.17 1.05 7.34
C LEU A 65 3.17 0.30 8.68
N SER A 66 2.00 -0.11 9.17
CA SER A 66 1.90 -0.86 10.43
C SER A 66 2.62 -2.20 10.33
N TYR A 67 2.51 -2.91 9.21
CA TYR A 67 3.24 -4.16 8.99
C TYR A 67 4.75 -3.98 9.03
N LEU A 68 5.26 -2.89 8.45
CA LEU A 68 6.67 -2.54 8.53
C LEU A 68 7.09 -2.22 9.97
N LEU A 69 6.41 -1.29 10.63
CA LEU A 69 6.83 -0.75 11.92
C LEU A 69 6.71 -1.78 13.06
N GLU A 70 5.61 -2.51 13.10
CA GLU A 70 5.27 -3.39 14.22
C GLU A 70 5.82 -4.80 14.05
N PHE A 71 5.97 -5.27 12.79
CA PHE A 71 6.31 -6.66 12.51
C PHE A 71 7.53 -6.84 11.60
N SER A 72 8.14 -5.76 11.10
CA SER A 72 9.21 -5.82 10.09
C SER A 72 8.79 -6.65 8.87
N ILE A 73 7.51 -6.59 8.48
CA ILE A 73 6.98 -7.29 7.31
C ILE A 73 6.82 -6.32 6.14
N LEU A 74 7.33 -6.72 4.98
CA LEU A 74 7.19 -5.98 3.74
C LEU A 74 6.00 -6.50 2.92
N CYS A 75 5.06 -5.61 2.61
CA CYS A 75 3.88 -5.95 1.83
C CYS A 75 4.06 -5.63 0.33
N ARG A 76 3.33 -6.38 -0.50
CA ARG A 76 3.13 -6.13 -1.93
C ARG A 76 1.63 -6.09 -2.22
N GLY A 77 1.25 -5.40 -3.29
CA GLY A 77 -0.14 -5.42 -3.73
C GLY A 77 -0.34 -4.71 -5.06
N GLY A 78 -1.58 -4.74 -5.52
CA GLY A 78 -2.05 -3.95 -6.64
C GLY A 78 -3.42 -3.33 -6.33
N VAL A 79 -3.69 -2.18 -6.95
CA VAL A 79 -4.98 -1.50 -6.90
C VAL A 79 -5.45 -1.27 -8.32
N ALA A 80 -6.64 -1.75 -8.64
CA ALA A 80 -7.25 -1.59 -9.95
C ALA A 80 -8.72 -1.18 -9.82
N ILE A 81 -9.24 -0.58 -10.88
CA ILE A 81 -10.63 -0.13 -10.98
C ILE A 81 -11.29 -0.91 -12.10
N GLY A 82 -12.47 -1.45 -11.81
CA GLY A 82 -13.24 -2.21 -12.77
C GLY A 82 -14.27 -3.12 -12.11
N GLN A 83 -14.81 -4.04 -12.90
CA GLN A 83 -15.83 -4.98 -12.42
C GLN A 83 -15.24 -5.92 -11.37
N CYS A 84 -15.91 -5.98 -10.22
CA CYS A 84 -15.53 -6.82 -9.10
C CYS A 84 -16.77 -7.20 -8.28
N PHE A 85 -16.88 -8.47 -7.94
CA PHE A 85 -17.84 -8.96 -6.96
C PHE A 85 -17.12 -9.18 -5.63
N HIS A 86 -17.57 -8.49 -4.58
CA HIS A 86 -17.07 -8.67 -3.22
C HIS A 86 -18.23 -9.10 -2.30
N GLY A 87 -18.38 -10.42 -2.11
CA GLY A 87 -19.32 -11.02 -1.16
C GLY A 87 -18.72 -11.16 0.24
N LYS A 88 -19.41 -11.86 1.14
CA LYS A 88 -18.94 -12.03 2.54
C LYS A 88 -17.62 -12.81 2.65
N ASN A 89 -17.44 -13.84 1.82
CA ASN A 89 -16.30 -14.77 1.89
C ASN A 89 -15.61 -14.97 0.53
N VAL A 90 -15.94 -14.15 -0.47
CA VAL A 90 -15.44 -14.34 -1.83
C VAL A 90 -15.28 -13.00 -2.53
N LEU A 91 -14.14 -12.86 -3.21
CA LEU A 91 -13.77 -11.71 -4.02
C LEU A 91 -13.32 -12.23 -5.39
N PHE A 92 -13.93 -11.76 -6.47
CA PHE A 92 -13.52 -12.14 -7.83
C PHE A 92 -13.95 -11.09 -8.85
N GLY A 93 -13.26 -11.07 -9.99
CA GLY A 93 -13.61 -10.22 -11.13
C GLY A 93 -12.37 -9.68 -11.85
N PRO A 94 -12.54 -9.08 -13.03
CA PRO A 94 -11.43 -8.53 -13.81
C PRO A 94 -10.54 -7.57 -13.03
N ALA A 95 -11.11 -6.70 -12.19
CA ALA A 95 -10.32 -5.76 -11.40
C ALA A 95 -9.42 -6.47 -10.36
N LEU A 96 -9.90 -7.57 -9.76
CA LEU A 96 -9.06 -8.37 -8.86
C LEU A 96 -7.91 -9.02 -9.63
N VAL A 97 -8.18 -9.55 -10.83
CA VAL A 97 -7.14 -10.16 -11.67
C VAL A 97 -6.09 -9.13 -12.06
N GLU A 98 -6.50 -7.93 -12.45
CA GLU A 98 -5.58 -6.83 -12.77
C GLU A 98 -4.73 -6.42 -11.55
N ALA A 99 -5.35 -6.22 -10.39
CA ALA A 99 -4.64 -5.94 -9.15
C ALA A 99 -3.62 -7.03 -8.79
N TYR A 100 -3.99 -8.30 -8.95
CA TYR A 100 -3.08 -9.43 -8.73
C TYR A 100 -1.91 -9.42 -9.73
N LEU A 101 -2.15 -9.14 -11.01
CA LEU A 101 -1.08 -9.05 -12.02
C LEU A 101 -0.14 -7.88 -11.73
N LEU A 102 -0.65 -6.74 -11.27
CA LEU A 102 0.17 -5.60 -10.83
C LEU A 102 1.07 -5.98 -9.65
N GLU A 103 0.54 -6.68 -8.65
CA GLU A 103 1.32 -7.18 -7.51
C GLU A 103 2.47 -8.10 -7.99
N GLN A 104 2.16 -9.05 -8.88
CA GLN A 104 3.15 -10.01 -9.38
C GLN A 104 4.26 -9.32 -10.18
N THR A 105 3.92 -8.29 -10.96
CA THR A 105 4.87 -7.62 -11.86
C THR A 105 5.66 -6.50 -11.20
N ALA A 106 5.23 -5.98 -10.04
CA ALA A 106 5.94 -4.92 -9.33
C ALA A 106 7.31 -5.34 -8.79
N SER A 107 7.54 -6.64 -8.52
CA SER A 107 8.82 -7.26 -8.09
C SER A 107 9.48 -6.71 -6.80
N CYS A 108 9.03 -5.58 -6.26
CA CYS A 108 9.52 -4.93 -5.05
C CYS A 108 8.36 -4.70 -4.04
N PRO A 109 8.63 -4.39 -2.77
CA PRO A 109 7.62 -4.31 -1.71
C PRO A 109 6.78 -3.03 -1.77
N ARG A 110 5.98 -2.89 -2.83
CA ARG A 110 5.11 -1.74 -3.09
C ARG A 110 3.69 -2.19 -3.46
N ILE A 111 2.75 -1.27 -3.30
CA ILE A 111 1.37 -1.43 -3.76
C ILE A 111 1.23 -0.59 -5.03
N ALA A 112 1.23 -1.25 -6.19
CA ALA A 112 1.18 -0.62 -7.50
C ALA A 112 -0.26 -0.27 -7.92
N LEU A 113 -0.45 0.82 -8.66
CA LEU A 113 -1.76 1.29 -9.11
C LEU A 113 -1.91 1.03 -10.61
N SER A 114 -3.12 0.64 -11.03
CA SER A 114 -3.50 0.72 -12.43
C SER A 114 -3.50 2.17 -12.91
N ALA A 115 -3.42 2.37 -14.23
CA ALA A 115 -3.42 3.71 -14.82
C ALA A 115 -4.70 4.50 -14.48
N GLU A 116 -5.85 3.82 -14.34
CA GLU A 116 -7.10 4.48 -13.94
C GLU A 116 -7.09 4.85 -12.45
N ALA A 117 -6.61 3.95 -11.58
CA ALA A 117 -6.51 4.22 -10.15
C ALA A 117 -5.55 5.38 -9.85
N ALA A 118 -4.38 5.40 -10.50
CA ALA A 118 -3.40 6.47 -10.37
C ALA A 118 -3.96 7.82 -10.83
N ARG A 119 -4.68 7.83 -11.97
CA ARG A 119 -5.32 9.04 -12.51
C ARG A 119 -6.39 9.59 -11.59
N LEU A 120 -7.22 8.73 -11.00
CA LEU A 120 -8.28 9.16 -10.08
C LEU A 120 -7.74 9.62 -8.72
N ALA A 121 -6.60 9.10 -8.27
CA ALA A 121 -5.99 9.54 -7.03
C ALA A 121 -5.39 10.95 -7.14
N ASP A 122 -4.83 11.27 -8.31
CA ASP A 122 -4.21 12.56 -8.66
C ASP A 122 -3.09 13.03 -7.71
N GLY A 123 -2.58 12.15 -6.85
CA GLY A 123 -1.51 12.44 -5.88
C GLY A 123 -1.87 13.40 -4.73
N ASP A 124 -3.00 14.09 -4.82
CA ASP A 124 -3.32 15.26 -3.98
C ASP A 124 -3.72 14.90 -2.54
N VAL A 125 -4.31 13.72 -2.35
CA VAL A 125 -4.85 13.26 -1.05
C VAL A 125 -4.00 12.15 -0.43
N VAL A 126 -3.30 11.38 -1.26
CA VAL A 126 -2.39 10.30 -0.88
C VAL A 126 -1.14 10.42 -1.74
N PRO A 127 0.05 10.59 -1.14
CA PRO A 127 1.28 10.72 -1.90
C PRO A 127 1.55 9.45 -2.69
N LEU A 128 1.93 9.63 -3.96
CA LEU A 128 2.28 8.55 -4.87
C LEU A 128 3.75 8.67 -5.25
N LEU A 129 4.43 7.54 -5.30
CA LEU A 129 5.76 7.44 -5.89
C LEU A 129 5.68 7.59 -7.41
N ALA A 130 6.77 8.12 -7.99
CA ALA A 130 6.95 8.18 -9.43
C ALA A 130 6.82 6.78 -10.06
N PRO A 131 6.40 6.68 -11.34
CA PRO A 131 6.29 5.41 -12.02
C PRO A 131 7.61 4.63 -12.00
N GLU A 132 7.54 3.37 -11.57
CA GLU A 132 8.67 2.46 -11.56
C GLU A 132 8.41 1.25 -12.47
N PRO A 133 9.45 0.57 -13.00
CA PRO A 133 9.30 -0.57 -13.90
C PRO A 133 8.50 -1.73 -13.33
N LEU A 134 7.74 -2.38 -14.21
CA LEU A 134 7.08 -3.66 -14.00
C LEU A 134 7.79 -4.73 -14.84
N PHE A 135 7.90 -5.94 -14.30
CA PHE A 135 8.58 -7.06 -14.95
C PHE A 135 7.66 -8.27 -15.05
N ASP A 136 7.74 -9.01 -16.15
CA ASP A 136 7.07 -10.31 -16.25
C ASP A 136 7.78 -11.40 -15.42
N ARG A 137 7.30 -12.64 -15.52
CA ARG A 137 7.86 -13.79 -14.80
C ARG A 137 9.28 -14.17 -15.23
N VAL A 138 9.72 -13.72 -16.39
CA VAL A 138 11.06 -13.99 -16.95
C VAL A 138 12.01 -12.82 -16.66
N GLY A 139 11.49 -11.70 -16.15
CA GLY A 139 12.26 -10.51 -15.80
C GLY A 139 12.28 -9.45 -16.91
N GLU A 140 11.47 -9.60 -17.96
CA GLU A 140 11.40 -8.62 -19.05
C GLU A 140 10.50 -7.45 -18.65
N PRO A 141 10.89 -6.20 -18.97
CA PRO A 141 10.10 -5.03 -18.65
C PRO A 141 8.78 -5.02 -19.45
N VAL A 142 7.65 -4.93 -18.76
CA VAL A 142 6.30 -4.93 -19.36
C VAL A 142 5.59 -3.58 -19.23
N GLY A 143 6.18 -2.62 -18.53
CA GLY A 143 5.64 -1.28 -18.37
C GLY A 143 6.15 -0.60 -17.11
N THR A 144 5.41 0.40 -16.65
CA THR A 144 5.68 1.12 -15.40
C THR A 144 4.37 1.36 -14.66
N ALA A 145 4.41 1.43 -13.33
CA ALA A 145 3.27 1.83 -12.51
C ALA A 145 3.70 2.76 -11.39
N GLN A 146 2.83 3.72 -11.06
CA GLN A 146 2.94 4.45 -9.80
C GLN A 146 2.56 3.52 -8.65
N SER A 147 3.04 3.84 -7.46
CA SER A 147 2.69 3.12 -6.24
C SER A 147 2.42 4.09 -5.10
N ILE A 148 1.72 3.61 -4.08
CA ILE A 148 1.49 4.37 -2.85
C ILE A 148 2.85 4.69 -2.20
N ASP A 149 3.08 5.95 -1.83
CA ASP A 149 4.16 6.29 -0.90
C ASP A 149 3.66 6.13 0.55
N PHE A 150 3.67 4.89 1.03
CA PHE A 150 3.14 4.57 2.36
C PHE A 150 3.95 5.19 3.51
N MET A 151 5.22 5.55 3.27
CA MET A 151 6.03 6.22 4.29
C MET A 151 5.69 7.71 4.38
N ALA A 152 5.40 8.35 3.25
CA ALA A 152 4.95 9.73 3.20
C ALA A 152 3.47 9.90 3.60
N ALA A 153 2.62 8.89 3.38
CA ALA A 153 1.18 8.98 3.58
C ALA A 153 0.74 9.35 5.01
N GLU A 154 1.53 8.97 6.01
CA GLU A 154 1.29 9.26 7.43
C GLU A 154 2.42 10.14 8.03
N LEU A 155 3.19 10.82 7.16
CA LEU A 155 4.33 11.63 7.60
C LEU A 155 3.84 12.82 8.46
N PRO A 156 4.30 12.93 9.71
CA PRO A 156 3.93 14.06 10.55
C PRO A 156 4.41 15.41 9.98
N PRO A 157 3.78 16.54 10.35
CA PRO A 157 4.30 17.87 10.03
C PRO A 157 5.69 18.10 10.63
N ALA A 158 6.41 19.10 10.12
CA ALA A 158 7.76 19.40 10.56
C ALA A 158 7.84 19.60 12.08
N GLY A 159 8.81 18.94 12.71
CA GLY A 159 8.99 18.98 14.15
C GLY A 159 9.42 17.62 14.73
N PRO A 160 9.49 17.51 16.07
CA PRO A 160 10.01 16.33 16.75
C PRO A 160 9.28 15.03 16.40
N ALA A 161 7.95 15.10 16.19
CA ALA A 161 7.14 13.94 15.81
C ALA A 161 7.59 13.34 14.47
N ARG A 162 7.95 14.18 13.48
CA ARG A 162 8.47 13.73 12.18
C ARG A 162 9.82 13.04 12.34
N SER A 163 10.72 13.61 13.14
CA SER A 163 12.04 13.00 13.41
C SER A 163 11.89 11.63 14.08
N THR A 164 11.01 11.51 15.08
CA THR A 164 10.71 10.23 15.74
C THR A 164 10.10 9.22 14.76
N TYR A 165 9.21 9.66 13.90
CA TYR A 165 8.60 8.82 12.87
C TYR A 165 9.65 8.26 11.88
N ILE A 166 10.52 9.12 11.34
CA ILE A 166 11.61 8.73 10.43
C ILE A 166 12.59 7.78 11.13
N ALA A 167 12.91 8.04 12.40
CA ALA A 167 13.77 7.14 13.19
C ALA A 167 13.11 5.76 13.37
N GLY A 168 11.81 5.70 13.68
CA GLY A 168 11.07 4.44 13.79
C GLY A 168 11.07 3.63 12.49
N LEU A 169 10.90 4.29 11.33
CA LEU A 169 11.06 3.66 10.02
C LEU A 169 12.48 3.10 9.82
N ALA A 170 13.51 3.87 10.15
CA ALA A 170 14.90 3.46 10.02
C ALA A 170 15.20 2.22 10.88
N ASP A 171 14.74 2.20 12.12
CA ASP A 171 14.93 1.09 13.05
C ASP A 171 14.21 -0.18 12.56
N ALA A 172 12.98 -0.05 12.08
CA ALA A 172 12.22 -1.18 11.53
C ALA A 172 12.90 -1.79 10.30
N ILE A 173 13.37 -0.95 9.37
CA ILE A 173 14.10 -1.41 8.18
C ILE A 173 15.44 -2.05 8.57
N ALA A 174 16.17 -1.47 9.52
CA ALA A 174 17.44 -2.02 9.99
C ALA A 174 17.26 -3.40 10.64
N ARG A 175 16.21 -3.58 11.47
CA ARG A 175 15.83 -4.89 12.02
C ARG A 175 15.53 -5.88 10.91
N GLY A 176 14.69 -5.51 9.95
CA GLY A 176 14.34 -6.38 8.82
C GLY A 176 15.54 -6.82 7.98
N VAL A 177 16.48 -5.91 7.71
CA VAL A 177 17.76 -6.22 7.03
C VAL A 177 18.58 -7.21 7.86
N HIS A 178 18.70 -6.98 9.17
CA HIS A 178 19.49 -7.83 10.06
C HIS A 178 18.90 -9.25 10.17
N GLU A 179 17.59 -9.35 10.40
CA GLU A 179 16.87 -10.63 10.49
C GLU A 179 16.90 -11.41 9.17
N SER A 180 17.02 -10.71 8.03
CA SER A 180 17.13 -11.29 6.70
C SER A 180 18.57 -11.48 6.22
N ALA A 181 19.59 -11.22 7.04
CA ALA A 181 20.99 -11.24 6.63
C ALA A 181 21.43 -12.60 6.09
N ASP A 182 20.93 -13.69 6.68
CA ASP A 182 21.22 -15.07 6.28
C ASP A 182 20.20 -15.61 5.24
N CYS A 183 19.24 -14.79 4.82
CA CYS A 183 18.27 -15.17 3.79
C CYS A 183 18.88 -14.99 2.37
N GLY A 184 18.26 -15.65 1.38
CA GLY A 184 18.69 -15.54 -0.02
C GLY A 184 18.69 -14.10 -0.56
N THR A 185 19.44 -13.88 -1.65
CA THR A 185 19.64 -12.55 -2.26
C THR A 185 18.36 -11.80 -2.64
N ASP A 186 17.27 -12.53 -2.92
CA ASP A 186 15.94 -11.96 -3.22
C ASP A 186 15.28 -11.30 -2.01
N VAL A 187 15.52 -11.80 -0.79
CA VAL A 187 14.96 -11.19 0.42
C VAL A 187 15.68 -9.86 0.71
N LEU A 188 17.01 -9.86 0.59
CA LEU A 188 17.83 -8.67 0.79
C LEU A 188 17.56 -7.59 -0.28
N SER A 189 17.24 -7.97 -1.52
CA SER A 189 16.92 -7.00 -2.57
C SER A 189 15.65 -6.19 -2.24
N LYS A 190 14.64 -6.82 -1.62
CA LYS A 190 13.40 -6.16 -1.16
C LYS A 190 13.71 -5.12 -0.07
N TRP A 191 14.48 -5.50 0.94
CA TRP A 191 14.90 -4.57 2.00
C TRP A 191 15.76 -3.42 1.48
N ARG A 192 16.65 -3.68 0.51
CA ARG A 192 17.43 -2.63 -0.15
C ARG A 192 16.54 -1.65 -0.91
N TRP A 193 15.49 -2.11 -1.57
CA TRP A 193 14.51 -1.22 -2.19
C TRP A 193 13.84 -0.33 -1.14
N THR A 194 13.39 -0.91 -0.02
CA THR A 194 12.73 -0.18 1.07
C THR A 194 13.67 0.87 1.69
N LEU A 195 14.94 0.52 1.91
CA LEU A 195 15.96 1.45 2.42
C LEU A 195 16.14 2.65 1.49
N ARG A 196 16.26 2.42 0.17
CA ARG A 196 16.38 3.51 -0.81
C ARG A 196 15.17 4.44 -0.79
N ARG A 197 13.96 3.93 -0.52
CA ARG A 197 12.77 4.78 -0.38
C ARG A 197 12.83 5.66 0.86
N LEU A 198 13.28 5.11 2.00
CA LEU A 198 13.49 5.91 3.20
C LEU A 198 14.56 7.00 2.99
N GLU A 199 15.63 6.71 2.25
CA GLU A 199 16.66 7.70 1.92
C GLU A 199 16.11 8.85 1.08
N VAL A 200 15.30 8.55 0.06
CA VAL A 200 14.62 9.57 -0.75
C VAL A 200 13.70 10.44 0.11
N LEU A 201 12.88 9.83 0.98
CA LEU A 201 11.99 10.56 1.88
C LEU A 201 12.77 11.51 2.80
N LYS A 202 13.91 11.07 3.35
CA LYS A 202 14.78 11.92 4.18
C LYS A 202 15.28 13.14 3.40
N CYS A 203 15.75 12.92 2.17
CA CYS A 203 16.21 14.02 1.31
C CYS A 203 15.10 15.01 0.99
N GLU A 204 13.87 14.55 0.71
CA GLU A 204 12.73 15.42 0.44
C GLU A 204 12.33 16.24 1.67
N VAL A 205 12.42 15.65 2.87
CA VAL A 205 12.13 16.32 4.14
C VAL A 205 13.22 17.32 4.54
N ASP A 206 14.49 17.07 4.23
CA ASP A 206 15.59 17.97 4.57
C ASP A 206 15.64 19.22 3.68
N VAL A 207 15.00 19.18 2.51
CA VAL A 207 14.97 20.28 1.51
C VAL A 207 13.77 21.22 1.71
N GLY A 208 12.72 20.80 2.45
CA GLY A 208 11.47 21.54 2.64
C GLY A 208 11.22 22.02 4.07
#